data_AF-A0AAN9C1C3-F1
#
_entry.id   AF-A0AAN9C1C3-F1
#
_cell.length_a   1.000
_cell.length_b   1.000
_cell.length_c   1.000
_cell.angle_alpha   90.00
_cell.angle_beta   90.00
_cell.angle_gamma   90.00
#
_symmetry.space_group_name_H-M   'P 1'
#
loop_
_entity.id
_entity.type
_entity.pdbx_description
1 polymer ?
#
loop_
_entity_poly.entity_id
_entity_poly.type
_entity_poly.pdbx_seq_one_letter_code
_entity_poly.pdbx_strand_id
1 'polypeptide(L)'
;MRDKEKLLDYRFMPEPNLPPLHVYSSGNVPPGTGAGSNVVLETVQRRLPDLPGTIRDKLQHKYDVPLLSATLLVTEEGLLDIFESLMADGSRDLKTLLNVLLNDYIGVLHEHDCTAAECPIRVQSLGEVCDLLASRDISQSTLQKLLPLLFEHPEVGAVEMVDRENWRQIRDRELIEKVINEVLSNPKVVSYLG
;
A
#
# COMPACT_ATOMS: atom_id res chain seq x y z
N MET A 1 -25.31 19.03 28.61
CA MET A 1 -24.20 19.81 28.01
C MET A 1 -24.11 21.14 28.74
N ARG A 2 -22.90 21.66 29.03
CA ARG A 2 -22.72 22.95 29.72
C ARG A 2 -22.83 24.09 28.69
N ASP A 3 -23.74 25.03 28.91
CA ASP A 3 -23.91 26.19 28.03
C ASP A 3 -22.68 27.12 28.10
N LYS A 4 -22.13 27.42 26.93
CA LYS A 4 -20.94 28.27 26.73
C LYS A 4 -21.33 29.75 26.73
N GLU A 5 -21.88 30.26 27.83
CA GLU A 5 -22.45 31.63 27.86
C GLU A 5 -21.46 32.74 28.25
N LYS A 6 -20.21 32.43 28.66
CA LYS A 6 -19.20 33.47 28.97
C LYS A 6 -17.81 33.04 28.50
N LEU A 7 -17.05 33.99 27.94
CA LEU A 7 -15.60 33.85 27.78
C LEU A 7 -15.01 33.50 29.15
N LEU A 8 -14.42 32.31 29.25
CA LEU A 8 -13.74 31.86 30.45
C LEU A 8 -12.47 32.70 30.61
N ASP A 9 -12.35 33.40 31.74
CA ASP A 9 -11.17 34.17 32.09
C ASP A 9 -10.03 33.22 32.50
N TYR A 10 -9.34 32.68 31.50
CA TYR A 10 -8.11 31.93 31.68
C TYR A 10 -7.00 32.88 32.09
N ARG A 11 -6.58 32.79 33.35
CA ARG A 11 -5.47 33.60 33.90
C ARG A 11 -4.14 33.01 33.47
N PHE A 12 -3.73 33.33 32.25
CA PHE A 12 -2.43 32.92 31.72
C PHE A 12 -1.30 33.54 32.55
N MET A 13 -0.42 32.69 33.08
CA MET A 13 0.85 33.08 33.69
C MET A 13 1.96 32.22 33.08
N PRO A 14 3.19 32.74 32.92
CA PRO A 14 4.33 31.94 32.52
C PRO A 14 4.55 30.81 33.53
N GLU A 15 4.75 29.59 33.04
CA GLU A 15 4.95 28.41 33.90
C GLU A 15 6.33 28.50 34.58
N PRO A 16 6.39 28.63 35.92
CA PRO A 16 7.66 28.87 36.61
C PRO A 16 8.58 27.63 36.66
N ASN A 17 8.02 26.42 36.49
CA ASN A 17 8.80 25.19 36.57
C ASN A 17 9.46 24.80 35.23
N LEU A 18 9.04 25.41 34.12
CA LEU A 18 9.59 25.12 32.79
C LEU A 18 10.58 26.22 32.38
N PRO A 19 11.88 25.91 32.22
CA PRO A 19 12.82 26.89 31.70
C PRO A 19 12.44 27.28 30.26
N PRO A 20 12.77 28.51 29.81
CA PRO A 20 12.47 28.94 28.46
C PRO A 20 13.16 28.06 27.43
N LEU A 21 12.41 27.67 26.41
CA LEU A 21 12.94 26.94 25.26
C LEU A 21 13.63 27.91 24.32
N HIS A 22 14.92 27.70 24.04
CA HIS A 22 15.66 28.52 23.09
C HIS A 22 15.76 27.81 21.74
N VAL A 23 15.36 28.50 20.67
CA VAL A 23 15.44 28.01 19.29
C VAL A 23 16.58 28.72 18.58
N TYR A 24 17.54 27.95 18.08
CA TYR A 24 18.73 28.47 17.40
C TYR A 24 18.80 28.01 15.95
N SER A 25 19.39 28.85 15.09
CA SER A 25 19.97 28.40 13.81
C SER A 25 21.38 27.85 14.07
N SER A 26 21.85 26.91 13.24
CA SER A 26 23.07 26.12 13.48
C SER A 26 24.33 26.95 13.71
N GLY A 27 24.40 28.16 13.14
CA GLY A 27 25.52 29.09 13.32
C GLY A 27 25.54 29.89 14.64
N ASN A 28 24.46 29.88 15.41
CA ASN A 28 24.27 30.78 16.57
C ASN A 28 24.18 30.03 17.91
N VAL A 29 24.57 28.76 17.95
CA VAL A 29 24.53 27.96 19.19
C VAL A 29 25.72 28.35 20.08
N PRO A 30 25.50 28.87 21.31
CA PRO A 30 26.61 29.22 22.19
C PRO A 30 27.41 27.98 22.63
N PRO A 31 28.76 28.06 22.70
CA PRO A 31 29.58 26.95 23.18
C PRO A 31 29.31 26.67 24.67
N GLY A 32 29.21 25.40 25.05
CA GLY A 32 28.97 24.95 26.43
C GLY A 32 27.51 24.81 26.86
N THR A 33 26.56 24.99 25.94
CA THR A 33 25.12 24.90 26.25
C THR A 33 24.64 23.44 26.22
N GLY A 34 24.05 22.97 27.33
CA GLY A 34 23.58 21.59 27.47
C GLY A 34 22.43 21.22 26.52
N ALA A 35 22.36 19.94 26.12
CA ALA A 35 21.44 19.42 25.10
C ALA A 35 19.94 19.44 25.46
N GLY A 36 19.56 19.86 26.67
CA GLY A 36 18.19 19.69 27.20
C GLY A 36 17.20 20.82 26.93
N SER A 37 17.66 22.06 26.68
CA SER A 37 16.78 23.26 26.58
C SER A 37 16.85 23.97 25.22
N ASN A 38 17.52 23.37 24.24
CA ASN A 38 17.83 24.02 22.97
C ASN A 38 17.32 23.19 21.80
N VAL A 39 16.69 23.85 20.83
CA VAL A 39 16.25 23.23 19.58
C VAL A 39 17.00 23.87 18.43
N VAL A 40 17.72 23.05 17.66
CA VAL A 40 18.41 23.48 16.45
C VAL A 40 17.46 23.33 15.26
N LEU A 41 17.12 24.45 14.64
CA LEU A 41 16.12 24.51 13.57
C LEU A 41 16.45 23.57 12.40
N GLU A 42 17.70 23.55 11.96
CA GLU A 42 18.14 22.73 10.82
C GLU A 42 18.08 21.24 11.11
N THR A 43 18.32 20.82 12.36
CA THR A 43 18.19 19.42 12.76
C THR A 43 16.73 18.97 12.71
N VAL A 44 15.80 19.83 13.12
CA VAL A 44 14.36 19.55 13.02
C VAL A 44 13.93 19.54 11.55
N GLN A 45 14.36 20.53 10.76
CA GLN A 45 14.04 20.60 9.33
C GLN A 45 14.49 19.36 8.56
N ARG A 46 15.68 18.82 8.85
CA ARG A 46 16.17 17.58 8.20
C ARG A 46 15.42 16.32 8.59
N ARG A 47 14.69 16.34 9.71
CA ARG A 47 13.86 15.21 10.18
C ARG A 47 12.41 15.31 9.73
N LEU A 48 11.99 16.46 9.19
CA LEU A 48 10.64 16.61 8.69
C LEU A 48 10.49 15.71 7.44
N PRO A 49 9.44 14.87 7.40
CA PRO A 49 9.11 14.15 6.19
C PRO A 49 8.66 15.12 5.09
N ASP A 50 8.71 14.65 3.85
CA ASP A 50 8.15 15.40 2.73
C ASP A 50 6.65 15.63 2.93
N LEU A 51 6.16 16.78 2.47
CA LEU A 51 4.74 17.11 2.53
C LEU A 51 3.96 16.18 1.58
N PRO A 52 2.74 15.73 1.95
CA PRO A 52 1.90 14.93 1.08
C PRO A 52 1.65 15.55 -0.30
N GLY A 53 1.58 16.88 -0.40
CA GLY A 53 1.52 17.59 -1.69
C GLY A 53 2.74 17.33 -2.56
N THR A 54 3.94 17.54 -1.99
CA THR A 54 5.20 17.35 -2.72
C THR A 54 5.43 15.90 -3.15
N ILE A 55 4.99 14.92 -2.35
CA ILE A 55 5.08 13.50 -2.72
C ILE A 55 4.16 13.19 -3.91
N ARG A 56 2.91 13.69 -3.89
CA ARG A 56 1.98 13.51 -5.02
C ARG A 56 2.57 14.08 -6.31
N ASP A 57 3.09 15.29 -6.28
CA ASP A 57 3.71 15.92 -7.45
C ASP A 57 4.90 15.07 -7.97
N LYS A 58 5.74 14.54 -7.07
CA LYS A 58 6.83 13.63 -7.43
C LYS A 58 6.32 12.35 -8.10
N LEU A 59 5.25 11.73 -7.59
CA LEU A 59 4.67 10.52 -8.18
C LEU A 59 4.13 10.78 -9.60
N GLN A 60 3.47 11.92 -9.81
CA GLN A 60 2.98 12.31 -11.13
C GLN A 60 4.13 12.55 -12.11
N HIS A 61 5.17 13.28 -11.69
CA HIS A 61 6.28 13.62 -12.58
C HIS A 61 7.23 12.47 -12.86
N LYS A 62 7.50 11.60 -11.87
CA LYS A 62 8.48 10.52 -11.99
C LYS A 62 7.89 9.25 -12.60
N TYR A 63 6.66 8.93 -12.26
CA TYR A 63 6.02 7.64 -12.59
C TYR A 63 4.76 7.79 -13.43
N ASP A 64 4.34 8.99 -13.82
CA ASP A 64 3.10 9.26 -14.57
C ASP A 64 1.83 8.73 -13.87
N VAL A 65 1.85 8.71 -12.53
CA VAL A 65 0.73 8.24 -11.72
C VAL A 65 -0.43 9.25 -11.81
N PRO A 66 -1.68 8.82 -12.05
CA PRO A 66 -2.84 9.71 -12.02
C PRO A 66 -3.03 10.37 -10.64
N LEU A 67 -3.48 11.63 -10.61
CA LEU A 67 -3.64 12.40 -9.36
C LEU A 67 -4.47 11.67 -8.29
N LEU A 68 -5.55 11.02 -8.70
CA LEU A 68 -6.42 10.27 -7.78
C LEU A 68 -5.66 9.09 -7.16
N SER A 69 -4.97 8.31 -7.97
CA SER A 69 -4.13 7.19 -7.52
C SER A 69 -2.99 7.66 -6.62
N ALA A 70 -2.30 8.74 -6.98
CA ALA A 70 -1.24 9.34 -6.16
C ALA A 70 -1.78 9.83 -4.81
N THR A 71 -3.00 10.34 -4.77
CA THR A 71 -3.62 10.77 -3.51
C THR A 71 -3.89 9.57 -2.59
N LEU A 72 -4.40 8.47 -3.13
CA LEU A 72 -4.66 7.25 -2.35
C LEU A 72 -3.35 6.63 -1.83
N LEU A 73 -2.32 6.52 -2.67
CA LEU A 73 -0.99 6.01 -2.28
C LEU A 73 -0.35 6.78 -1.11
N VAL A 74 -0.61 8.08 -1.02
CA VAL A 74 -0.06 8.96 0.02
C VAL A 74 -0.95 9.02 1.26
N THR A 75 -2.24 8.67 1.14
CA THR A 75 -3.19 8.69 2.26
C THR A 75 -3.03 7.44 3.13
N GLU A 76 -2.83 6.29 2.50
CA GLU A 76 -2.64 5.02 3.19
C GLU A 76 -1.21 4.88 3.73
N GLU A 77 -1.11 4.56 5.02
CA GLU A 77 0.18 4.43 5.70
C GLU A 77 0.96 3.21 5.18
N GLY A 78 2.22 3.42 4.77
CA GLY A 78 3.12 2.36 4.27
C GLY A 78 2.91 1.96 2.80
N LEU A 79 1.79 2.37 2.16
CA LEU A 79 1.51 1.97 0.78
C LEU A 79 2.46 2.62 -0.24
N LEU A 80 2.87 3.86 0.02
CA LEU A 80 3.87 4.57 -0.78
C LEU A 80 5.20 3.81 -0.86
N ASP A 81 5.69 3.32 0.29
CA ASP A 81 6.97 2.63 0.37
C ASP A 81 6.94 1.30 -0.41
N ILE A 82 5.81 0.59 -0.34
CA ILE A 82 5.56 -0.62 -1.13
C ILE A 82 5.56 -0.29 -2.63
N PHE A 83 4.82 0.75 -3.04
CA PHE A 83 4.76 1.18 -4.43
C PHE A 83 6.13 1.57 -4.97
N GLU A 84 6.89 2.39 -4.23
CA GLU A 84 8.23 2.81 -4.66
C GLU A 84 9.20 1.62 -4.74
N SER A 85 9.11 0.68 -3.79
CA SER A 85 9.91 -0.55 -3.81
C SER A 85 9.59 -1.43 -5.02
N LEU A 86 8.30 -1.55 -5.38
CA LEU A 86 7.87 -2.32 -6.55
C LEU A 86 8.20 -1.63 -7.88
N MET A 87 8.19 -0.30 -7.92
CA MET A 87 8.57 0.45 -9.11
C MET A 87 10.09 0.60 -9.27
N ALA A 88 10.89 0.32 -8.25
CA ALA A 88 12.35 0.45 -8.28
C ALA A 88 12.99 -0.44 -9.36
N ASP A 89 12.43 -1.63 -9.61
CA ASP A 89 12.92 -2.57 -10.61
C ASP A 89 12.61 -2.10 -12.06
N GLY A 90 11.70 -1.14 -12.24
CA GLY A 90 11.34 -0.53 -13.53
C GLY A 90 10.69 -1.47 -14.56
N SER A 91 10.49 -2.74 -14.24
CA SER A 91 9.96 -3.77 -15.15
C SER A 91 8.43 -3.89 -15.11
N ARG A 92 7.77 -3.32 -14.10
CA ARG A 92 6.36 -3.60 -13.80
C ARG A 92 5.43 -2.63 -14.52
N ASP A 93 4.31 -3.14 -14.99
CA ASP A 93 3.25 -2.33 -15.58
C ASP A 93 2.57 -1.47 -14.52
N LEU A 94 2.70 -0.15 -14.65
CA LEU A 94 2.16 0.83 -13.71
C LEU A 94 0.65 0.65 -13.51
N LYS A 95 -0.10 0.40 -14.59
CA LYS A 95 -1.55 0.32 -14.52
C LYS A 95 -1.99 -0.91 -13.73
N THR A 96 -1.38 -2.05 -14.00
CA THR A 96 -1.64 -3.30 -13.28
C THR A 96 -1.26 -3.16 -11.81
N LEU A 97 -0.09 -2.57 -11.52
CA LEU A 97 0.37 -2.33 -10.15
C LEU A 97 -0.59 -1.44 -9.35
N LEU A 98 -0.99 -0.30 -9.92
CA LEU A 98 -1.94 0.61 -9.27
C LEU A 98 -3.30 -0.06 -9.02
N ASN A 99 -3.77 -0.88 -9.96
CA ASN A 99 -5.02 -1.61 -9.80
C ASN A 99 -4.95 -2.61 -8.63
N VAL A 100 -3.89 -3.44 -8.59
CA VAL A 100 -3.69 -4.44 -7.54
C VAL A 100 -3.52 -3.77 -6.18
N LEU A 101 -2.69 -2.73 -6.07
CA LEU A 101 -2.46 -2.04 -4.80
C LEU A 101 -3.71 -1.33 -4.29
N LEU A 102 -4.37 -0.54 -5.14
CA LEU A 102 -5.45 0.35 -4.70
C LEU A 102 -6.79 -0.35 -4.54
N ASN A 103 -7.06 -1.42 -5.30
CA ASN A 103 -8.36 -2.09 -5.25
C ASN A 103 -8.29 -3.40 -4.47
N ASP A 104 -7.32 -4.26 -4.78
CA ASP A 104 -7.29 -5.61 -4.23
C ASP A 104 -6.54 -5.64 -2.88
N TYR A 105 -5.33 -5.08 -2.80
CA TYR A 105 -4.51 -5.09 -1.59
C TYR A 105 -5.11 -4.23 -0.46
N ILE A 106 -5.54 -2.99 -0.74
CA ILE A 106 -6.29 -2.17 0.23
C ILE A 106 -7.55 -2.90 0.70
N GLY A 107 -8.24 -3.63 -0.19
CA GLY A 107 -9.39 -4.45 0.18
C GLY A 107 -9.04 -5.46 1.28
N VAL A 108 -7.95 -6.21 1.10
CA VAL A 108 -7.45 -7.18 2.09
C VAL A 108 -7.02 -6.50 3.39
N LEU A 109 -6.35 -5.34 3.32
CA LEU A 109 -5.97 -4.58 4.51
C LEU A 109 -7.20 -4.19 5.35
N HIS A 110 -8.24 -3.69 4.71
CA HIS A 110 -9.49 -3.31 5.36
C HIS A 110 -10.27 -4.51 5.89
N GLU A 111 -10.28 -5.65 5.19
CA GLU A 111 -10.93 -6.87 5.66
C GLU A 111 -10.30 -7.42 6.95
N HIS A 112 -8.99 -7.20 7.13
CA HIS A 112 -8.24 -7.64 8.30
C HIS A 112 -7.96 -6.52 9.32
N ASP A 113 -8.53 -5.33 9.15
CA ASP A 113 -8.32 -4.15 10.00
C ASP A 113 -6.82 -3.89 10.30
N CYS A 114 -5.96 -4.00 9.28
CA CYS A 114 -4.51 -3.89 9.42
C CYS A 114 -3.91 -2.85 8.48
N THR A 115 -2.80 -2.25 8.88
CA THR A 115 -2.05 -1.32 8.03
C THR A 115 -1.09 -2.06 7.09
N ALA A 116 -0.60 -1.40 6.04
CA ALA A 116 0.40 -1.98 5.14
C ALA A 116 1.72 -2.36 5.87
N ALA A 117 2.02 -1.69 6.99
CA ALA A 117 3.18 -2.01 7.83
C ALA A 117 2.98 -3.28 8.69
N GLU A 118 1.73 -3.60 9.04
CA GLU A 118 1.36 -4.78 9.84
C GLU A 118 1.03 -5.99 8.97
N CYS A 119 0.79 -5.77 7.68
CA CYS A 119 0.44 -6.81 6.73
C CYS A 119 1.60 -7.83 6.57
N PRO A 120 1.34 -9.14 6.73
CA PRO A 120 2.37 -10.16 6.63
C PRO A 120 2.80 -10.46 5.19
N ILE A 121 2.06 -9.96 4.19
CA ILE A 121 2.36 -10.16 2.78
C ILE A 121 3.68 -9.46 2.42
N ARG A 122 4.63 -10.22 1.89
CA ARG A 122 5.93 -9.68 1.47
C ARG A 122 5.78 -8.85 0.20
N VAL A 123 6.54 -7.75 0.13
CA VAL A 123 6.61 -6.90 -1.06
C VAL A 123 7.00 -7.70 -2.31
N GLN A 124 7.90 -8.68 -2.16
CA GLN A 124 8.31 -9.57 -3.26
C GLN A 124 7.14 -10.40 -3.80
N SER A 125 6.35 -11.03 -2.92
CA SER A 125 5.16 -11.80 -3.31
C SER A 125 4.13 -10.91 -4.01
N LEU A 126 3.96 -9.66 -3.55
CA LEU A 126 3.05 -8.71 -4.19
C LEU A 126 3.52 -8.31 -5.60
N GLY A 127 4.85 -8.20 -5.79
CA GLY A 127 5.46 -8.01 -7.11
C GLY A 127 5.19 -9.19 -8.05
N GLU A 128 5.39 -10.42 -7.57
CA GLU A 128 5.09 -11.64 -8.33
C GLU A 128 3.62 -11.72 -8.74
N VAL A 129 2.70 -11.34 -7.85
CA VAL A 129 1.27 -11.27 -8.15
C VAL A 129 1.00 -10.31 -9.32
N CYS A 130 1.62 -9.13 -9.30
CA CYS A 130 1.49 -8.15 -10.38
C CYS A 130 2.05 -8.70 -11.70
N ASP A 131 3.19 -9.40 -11.65
CA ASP A 131 3.83 -9.98 -12.82
C ASP A 131 2.98 -11.11 -13.44
N LEU A 132 2.40 -11.98 -12.61
CA LEU A 132 1.46 -13.04 -13.04
C LEU A 132 0.18 -12.47 -13.66
N LEU A 133 -0.31 -11.35 -13.15
CA LEU A 133 -1.49 -10.68 -13.70
C LEU A 133 -1.16 -9.97 -15.02
N ALA A 134 0.02 -9.37 -15.13
CA ALA A 134 0.51 -8.73 -16.35
C ALA A 134 0.82 -9.73 -17.47
N SER A 135 1.48 -10.85 -17.15
CA SER A 135 1.65 -12.01 -18.06
C SER A 135 0.31 -12.69 -18.37
N ARG A 136 -0.70 -12.37 -17.54
CA ARG A 136 -2.08 -12.79 -17.72
C ARG A 136 -2.18 -14.31 -17.46
N ASP A 137 -1.23 -14.87 -16.70
CA ASP A 137 -1.20 -16.27 -16.28
C ASP A 137 -2.24 -16.55 -15.19
N ILE A 138 -2.66 -15.54 -14.45
CA ILE A 138 -3.80 -15.62 -13.53
C ILE A 138 -4.93 -14.68 -13.97
N SER A 139 -6.14 -15.01 -13.52
CA SER A 139 -7.31 -14.16 -13.71
C SER A 139 -7.55 -13.26 -12.49
N GLN A 140 -8.35 -12.21 -12.64
CA GLN A 140 -8.73 -11.34 -11.51
C GLN A 140 -9.45 -12.13 -10.40
N SER A 141 -10.24 -13.15 -10.74
CA SER A 141 -10.91 -13.97 -9.74
C SER A 141 -9.94 -14.89 -8.99
N THR A 142 -8.84 -15.29 -9.64
CA THR A 142 -7.75 -16.01 -8.99
C THR A 142 -6.99 -15.09 -8.03
N LEU A 143 -6.71 -13.86 -8.44
CA LEU A 143 -6.05 -12.85 -7.60
C LEU A 143 -6.78 -12.64 -6.27
N GLN A 144 -8.11 -12.48 -6.33
CA GLN A 144 -8.95 -12.29 -5.14
C GLN A 144 -8.89 -13.46 -4.16
N LYS A 145 -8.57 -14.67 -4.62
CA LYS A 145 -8.36 -15.84 -3.76
C LYS A 145 -6.91 -15.96 -3.29
N LEU A 146 -5.97 -15.51 -4.11
CA LEU A 146 -4.54 -15.62 -3.85
C LEU A 146 -4.07 -14.66 -2.76
N LEU A 147 -4.54 -13.41 -2.75
CA LEU A 147 -4.10 -12.43 -1.75
C LEU A 147 -4.46 -12.83 -0.30
N PRO A 148 -5.68 -13.30 0.02
CA PRO A 148 -5.99 -13.81 1.36
C PRO A 148 -5.13 -15.03 1.73
N LEU A 149 -4.85 -15.94 0.80
CA LEU A 149 -3.96 -17.07 1.07
C LEU A 149 -2.51 -16.62 1.36
N LEU A 150 -2.01 -15.61 0.66
CA LEU A 150 -0.69 -15.02 0.94
C LEU A 150 -0.65 -14.28 2.27
N PHE A 151 -1.80 -13.76 2.71
CA PHE A 151 -1.95 -13.17 4.04
C PHE A 151 -1.85 -14.23 5.13
N GLU A 152 -2.52 -15.37 4.96
CA GLU A 152 -2.49 -16.50 5.90
C GLU A 152 -1.15 -17.26 5.91
N HIS A 153 -0.51 -17.36 4.73
CA HIS A 153 0.73 -18.11 4.51
C HIS A 153 1.84 -17.23 3.92
N PRO A 154 2.36 -16.27 4.70
CA PRO A 154 3.34 -15.31 4.20
C PRO A 154 4.68 -15.94 3.81
N GLU A 155 4.97 -17.15 4.30
CA GLU A 155 6.16 -17.92 3.94
C GLU A 155 6.22 -18.35 2.47
N VAL A 156 5.08 -18.54 1.81
CA VAL A 156 5.00 -19.06 0.44
C VAL A 156 4.98 -17.91 -0.57
N GLY A 157 5.75 -18.05 -1.66
CA GLY A 157 5.73 -17.10 -2.78
C GLY A 157 4.42 -17.16 -3.57
N ALA A 158 4.07 -16.09 -4.27
CA ALA A 158 2.83 -16.05 -5.05
C ALA A 158 2.86 -17.04 -6.22
N VAL A 159 4.01 -17.17 -6.89
CA VAL A 159 4.21 -18.14 -7.97
C VAL A 159 4.03 -19.57 -7.45
N GLU A 160 4.65 -19.88 -6.31
CA GLU A 160 4.59 -21.21 -5.71
C GLU A 160 3.16 -21.58 -5.30
N MET A 161 2.40 -20.63 -4.73
CA MET A 161 1.00 -20.86 -4.36
C MET A 161 0.13 -21.15 -5.59
N VAL A 162 0.30 -20.38 -6.67
CA VAL A 162 -0.45 -20.57 -7.92
C VAL A 162 -0.15 -21.92 -8.57
N ASP A 163 1.11 -22.36 -8.52
CA ASP A 163 1.53 -23.65 -9.06
C ASP A 163 1.00 -24.83 -8.23
N ARG A 164 1.00 -24.72 -6.90
CA ARG A 164 0.45 -25.75 -5.99
C ARG A 164 -1.05 -25.97 -6.20
N GLU A 165 -1.79 -24.88 -6.36
CA GLU A 165 -3.24 -24.92 -6.54
C GLU A 165 -3.68 -25.13 -8.00
N ASN A 166 -2.71 -25.23 -8.93
CA ASN A 166 -2.94 -25.36 -10.37
C ASN A 166 -3.87 -24.25 -10.93
N TRP A 167 -3.64 -23.02 -10.48
CA TRP A 167 -4.49 -21.86 -10.78
C TRP A 167 -4.08 -21.08 -12.03
N ARG A 168 -3.08 -21.58 -12.78
CA ARG A 168 -2.70 -20.98 -14.07
C ARG A 168 -3.85 -21.05 -15.06
N GLN A 169 -4.06 -19.96 -15.77
CA GLN A 169 -5.11 -19.83 -16.75
C GLN A 169 -4.79 -20.65 -18.00
N ILE A 170 -5.59 -21.69 -18.26
CA ILE A 170 -5.49 -22.47 -19.49
C ILE A 170 -5.98 -21.63 -20.67
N ARG A 171 -5.13 -21.48 -21.68
CA ARG A 171 -5.42 -20.74 -22.92
C ARG A 171 -5.42 -21.58 -24.18
N ASP A 172 -5.04 -22.85 -24.04
CA ASP A 172 -5.02 -23.76 -25.16
C ASP A 172 -6.45 -24.03 -25.63
N ARG A 173 -6.77 -23.49 -26.82
CA ARG A 173 -8.07 -23.63 -27.44
C ARG A 173 -8.41 -25.08 -27.72
N GLU A 174 -7.44 -25.90 -28.13
CA GLU A 174 -7.66 -27.31 -28.43
C GLU A 174 -8.01 -28.09 -27.16
N LEU A 175 -7.35 -27.76 -26.05
CA LEU A 175 -7.64 -28.34 -24.75
C LEU A 175 -9.05 -27.95 -24.29
N ILE A 176 -9.42 -26.68 -24.44
CA ILE A 176 -10.76 -26.17 -24.09
C ILE A 176 -11.83 -26.85 -24.95
N GLU A 177 -11.63 -26.96 -26.26
CA GLU A 177 -12.58 -27.64 -27.17
C GLU A 177 -12.74 -29.13 -26.81
N LYS A 178 -11.67 -29.82 -26.42
CA LYS A 178 -11.75 -31.22 -25.93
C LYS A 178 -12.60 -31.33 -24.67
N VAL A 179 -12.36 -30.48 -23.67
CA VAL A 179 -13.13 -30.48 -22.42
C VAL A 179 -14.61 -30.17 -22.69
N ILE A 180 -14.91 -29.22 -23.57
CA ILE A 180 -16.30 -28.91 -23.98
C ILE A 180 -16.95 -30.16 -24.60
N ASN A 181 -16.27 -30.84 -25.52
CA ASN A 181 -16.80 -32.04 -26.16
C ASN A 181 -17.01 -33.20 -25.17
N GLU A 182 -16.13 -33.37 -24.19
CA GLU A 182 -16.30 -34.35 -23.11
C GLU A 182 -17.52 -34.04 -22.24
N VAL A 183 -17.74 -32.77 -21.89
CA VAL A 183 -18.90 -32.34 -21.09
C VAL A 183 -20.20 -32.51 -21.88
N LEU A 184 -20.22 -32.16 -23.17
CA LEU A 184 -21.39 -32.34 -24.04
C LEU A 184 -21.72 -33.82 -24.29
N SER A 185 -20.72 -34.71 -24.21
CA SER A 185 -20.93 -36.16 -24.30
C SER A 185 -21.58 -36.74 -23.03
N ASN A 186 -21.69 -35.95 -21.95
CA ASN A 186 -22.35 -36.38 -20.72
C ASN A 186 -23.87 -36.13 -20.79
N PRO A 187 -24.71 -37.19 -20.87
CA PRO A 187 -26.14 -37.07 -21.13
C PRO A 187 -26.92 -36.32 -20.03
N LYS A 188 -26.36 -36.16 -18.83
CA LYS A 188 -26.98 -35.38 -17.75
C LYS A 188 -27.00 -33.87 -18.03
N VAL A 189 -25.98 -33.34 -18.69
CA VAL A 189 -25.83 -31.89 -18.94
C VAL A 189 -26.72 -31.44 -20.10
N VAL A 190 -26.85 -32.29 -21.13
CA VAL A 190 -27.70 -32.02 -22.31
C VAL A 190 -29.19 -31.94 -21.95
N SER A 191 -29.63 -32.64 -20.89
CA SER A 191 -31.02 -32.63 -20.44
C SER A 191 -31.50 -31.30 -19.82
N TYR A 192 -30.59 -30.40 -19.43
CA TYR A 192 -30.91 -29.06 -18.89
C TYR A 192 -31.02 -27.97 -19.97
N LEU A 193 -30.69 -28.29 -21.23
CA LEU A 193 -30.69 -27.36 -22.36
C LEU A 193 -31.92 -27.51 -23.26
N GLY A 194 -32.89 -28.35 -22.88
CA GLY A 194 -34.20 -28.50 -23.54
C GLY A 194 -35.34 -28.12 -22.63
#